data_AF-A0A2H0NCM6-F1
#
_entry.id   AF-A0A2H0NCM6-F1
#
_cell.length_a   1.000
_cell.length_b   1.000
_cell.length_c   1.000
_cell.angle_alpha   90.00
_cell.angle_beta   90.00
_cell.angle_gamma   90.00
#
_symmetry.space_group_name_H-M   'P 1'
#
loop_
_entity.id
_entity.type
_entity.pdbx_description
1 polymer ?
#
loop_
_entity_poly.entity_id
_entity_poly.type
_entity_poly.pdbx_seq_one_letter_code
_entity_poly.pdbx_strand_id
1 'polypeptide(L)'
;MGRPITLIQESLLENMHTKYSFGVPVLKLIKEYNLEGSITPPTLAKLFSYVSALHNENTPKEVSATIYNSLYPKWLAKESKKVVSNPSSVVYVGKMPLGRWEVLN
;
A
#
# COMPACT_ATOMS: atom_id res chain seq x y z
N MET A 1 -0.23 -7.25 -20.08
CA MET A 1 -0.04 -6.10 -19.16
C MET A 1 -0.56 -6.50 -17.79
N GLY A 2 0.24 -6.32 -16.72
CA GLY A 2 -0.21 -6.58 -15.36
C GLY A 2 -1.34 -5.62 -14.96
N ARG A 3 -2.25 -6.06 -14.08
CA ARG A 3 -3.28 -5.15 -13.54
C ARG A 3 -2.60 -4.02 -12.75
N PRO A 4 -3.10 -2.78 -12.84
CA PRO A 4 -2.56 -1.69 -12.05
C PRO A 4 -2.63 -2.02 -10.56
N ILE A 5 -1.57 -1.69 -9.84
CA ILE A 5 -1.49 -1.85 -8.39
C ILE A 5 -2.02 -0.58 -7.76
N THR A 6 -2.95 -0.77 -6.82
CA THR A 6 -3.55 0.30 -6.03
C THR A 6 -2.82 0.44 -4.70
N LEU A 7 -2.37 1.65 -4.40
CA LEU A 7 -1.73 2.05 -3.15
C LEU A 7 -2.57 3.10 -2.42
N ILE A 8 -2.23 3.32 -1.15
CA ILE A 8 -2.81 4.36 -0.28
C ILE A 8 -1.67 5.24 0.22
N GLN A 9 -1.91 6.55 0.33
CA GLN A 9 -0.97 7.51 0.91
C GLN A 9 -0.45 7.01 2.27
N GLU A 10 0.85 7.14 2.51
CA GLU A 10 1.56 6.58 3.66
C GLU A 10 0.88 6.93 5.00
N SER A 11 0.70 8.22 5.26
CA SER A 11 0.07 8.70 6.51
C SER A 11 -1.34 8.14 6.71
N LEU A 12 -2.10 7.98 5.63
CA LEU A 12 -3.44 7.41 5.69
C LEU A 12 -3.39 5.90 5.94
N LEU A 13 -2.51 5.18 5.25
CA LEU A 13 -2.39 3.73 5.39
C LEU A 13 -1.93 3.34 6.80
N GLU A 14 -0.93 4.02 7.35
CA GLU A 14 -0.42 3.80 8.71
C GLU A 14 -1.50 4.11 9.78
N ASN A 15 -2.24 5.21 9.62
CA ASN A 15 -3.34 5.56 10.52
C ASN A 15 -4.48 4.52 10.48
N MET A 16 -4.81 4.01 9.30
CA MET A 16 -5.80 2.97 9.13
C MET A 16 -5.31 1.63 9.70
N HIS A 17 -4.04 1.28 9.50
CA HIS A 17 -3.43 0.07 10.03
C HIS A 17 -3.41 0.08 11.55
N THR A 18 -3.11 1.22 12.17
CA THR A 18 -3.18 1.40 13.62
C THR A 18 -4.58 1.07 14.14
N LYS A 19 -5.64 1.65 13.56
CA LYS A 19 -7.02 1.33 13.93
C LYS A 19 -7.38 -0.14 13.68
N TYR A 20 -6.92 -0.71 12.57
CA TYR A 20 -7.11 -2.11 12.25
C TYR A 20 -6.47 -3.04 13.29
N SER A 21 -5.27 -2.70 13.77
CA SER A 21 -4.57 -3.44 14.82
C SER A 21 -5.30 -3.41 16.17
N PHE A 22 -6.09 -2.35 16.43
CA PHE A 22 -7.01 -2.27 17.56
C PHE A 22 -8.37 -2.97 17.32
N GLY A 23 -8.50 -3.75 16.24
CA GLY A 23 -9.68 -4.55 15.96
C GLY A 23 -10.78 -3.83 15.17
N VAL A 24 -10.52 -2.63 14.63
CA VAL A 24 -11.50 -1.95 13.76
C VAL A 24 -11.61 -2.71 12.43
N PRO A 25 -12.81 -3.17 12.02
CA PRO A 25 -12.97 -3.95 10.79
C PRO A 25 -12.63 -3.15 9.53
N VAL A 26 -12.04 -3.82 8.54
CA VAL A 26 -11.64 -3.23 7.24
C VAL A 26 -12.78 -2.47 6.56
N LEU A 27 -13.99 -3.05 6.55
CA LEU A 27 -15.17 -2.40 5.96
C LEU A 27 -15.55 -1.09 6.67
N LYS A 28 -15.38 -1.03 8.00
CA LYS A 28 -15.63 0.19 8.77
C LYS A 28 -14.60 1.26 8.42
N LEU A 29 -13.33 0.90 8.26
CA LEU A 29 -12.28 1.82 7.82
C LEU A 29 -12.53 2.36 6.42
N ILE A 30 -12.96 1.52 5.47
CA ILE A 30 -13.29 1.96 4.11
C ILE A 30 -14.38 3.05 4.13
N LYS A 31 -15.42 2.86 4.96
CA LYS A 31 -16.50 3.84 5.13
C LYS A 31 -16.01 5.10 5.84
N GLU A 32 -15.32 4.95 6.96
CA GLU A 32 -14.84 6.05 7.80
C GLU A 32 -13.92 7.01 7.04
N TYR A 33 -13.08 6.49 6.14
CA TYR A 33 -12.15 7.29 5.34
C TYR A 33 -12.68 7.69 3.95
N ASN A 34 -13.94 7.36 3.63
CA ASN A 34 -14.62 7.59 2.35
C ASN A 34 -13.86 6.98 1.15
N LEU A 35 -13.50 5.69 1.26
CA LEU A 35 -12.73 4.96 0.24
C LEU A 35 -13.59 4.00 -0.59
N GLU A 36 -14.91 4.04 -0.41
CA GLU A 36 -15.86 3.21 -1.14
C GLU A 36 -15.70 3.42 -2.65
N GLY A 37 -15.68 2.32 -3.41
CA GLY A 37 -15.43 2.33 -4.85
C GLY A 37 -13.97 2.61 -5.27
N SER A 38 -13.13 3.16 -4.38
CA SER A 38 -11.72 3.45 -4.66
C SER A 38 -10.78 2.28 -4.32
N ILE A 39 -11.13 1.50 -3.29
CA ILE A 39 -10.38 0.30 -2.90
C ILE A 39 -11.33 -0.81 -2.44
N THR A 40 -10.96 -2.06 -2.71
CA THR A 40 -11.72 -3.21 -2.22
C THR A 40 -11.24 -3.65 -0.83
N PRO A 41 -12.10 -4.26 0.00
CA PRO A 41 -11.69 -4.79 1.31
C PRO A 41 -10.52 -5.80 1.24
N PRO A 42 -10.49 -6.77 0.29
CA PRO A 42 -9.35 -7.67 0.15
C PRO A 42 -8.04 -6.95 -0.21
N THR A 43 -8.10 -5.92 -1.07
CA THR A 43 -6.91 -5.13 -1.41
C THR A 43 -6.38 -4.39 -0.18
N LEU A 44 -7.26 -3.74 0.58
CA LEU A 44 -6.86 -3.02 1.80
C LEU A 44 -6.29 -3.96 2.88
N ALA A 45 -6.94 -5.10 3.12
CA ALA A 45 -6.43 -6.11 4.05
C ALA A 45 -5.03 -6.61 3.66
N LYS A 46 -4.78 -6.74 2.35
CA LYS A 46 -3.46 -7.12 1.83
C LYS A 46 -2.41 -6.04 2.05
N LEU A 47 -2.77 -4.76 1.90
CA LEU A 47 -1.87 -3.66 2.23
C LEU A 47 -1.53 -3.65 3.73
N PHE A 48 -2.52 -3.90 4.61
CA PHE A 48 -2.27 -4.02 6.05
C PHE A 48 -1.33 -5.17 6.39
N SER A 49 -1.43 -6.33 5.73
CA SER A 49 -0.49 -7.42 6.00
C SER A 49 0.95 -7.07 5.61
N TYR A 50 1.14 -6.22 4.59
CA TYR A 50 2.45 -5.70 4.21
C TYR A 50 2.97 -4.69 5.24
N VAL A 51 2.13 -3.79 5.75
CA VAL A 51 2.49 -2.87 6.84
C VAL A 51 2.84 -3.63 8.11
N SER A 52 2.09 -4.68 8.47
CA SER A 52 2.46 -5.55 9.59
C SER A 52 3.83 -6.23 9.40
N ALA A 53 4.16 -6.65 8.17
CA ALA A 53 5.46 -7.25 7.87
C ALA A 53 6.61 -6.22 7.92
N LEU A 54 6.33 -4.97 7.53
CA LEU A 54 7.27 -3.85 7.59
C LEU A 54 7.69 -3.55 9.04
N HIS A 55 6.73 -3.56 9.97
CA HIS A 55 6.93 -3.24 11.39
C HIS A 55 7.28 -4.44 12.27
N ASN A 56 7.39 -5.65 11.71
CA ASN A 56 7.80 -6.83 12.46
C ASN A 56 9.32 -6.79 12.72
N GLU A 57 9.70 -6.79 13.99
CA GLU A 57 11.11 -6.75 14.43
C GLU A 57 11.97 -7.91 13.91
N ASN A 58 11.34 -9.03 13.56
CA ASN A 58 12.02 -10.20 13.01
C ASN A 58 12.26 -10.09 11.49
N THR A 59 11.67 -9.10 10.81
CA THR A 59 11.88 -8.89 9.38
C THR A 59 13.29 -8.31 9.16
N PRO A 60 14.14 -8.95 8.32
CA PRO A 60 15.46 -8.41 8.00
C PRO A 60 15.37 -6.97 7.46
N LYS A 61 16.32 -6.10 7.83
CA LYS A 61 16.31 -4.66 7.45
C LYS A 61 16.18 -4.44 5.94
N GLU A 62 16.86 -5.25 5.14
CA GLU A 62 16.81 -5.17 3.67
C GLU A 62 15.42 -5.51 3.12
N VAL A 63 14.76 -6.50 3.73
CA VAL A 63 13.39 -6.90 3.37
C VAL A 63 12.41 -5.80 3.80
N SER A 64 12.56 -5.25 5.00
CA SER A 64 11.76 -4.13 5.50
C SER A 64 11.89 -2.92 4.56
N ALA A 65 13.11 -2.55 4.15
CA ALA A 65 13.34 -1.48 3.18
C ALA A 65 12.69 -1.76 1.80
N THR A 66 12.70 -3.02 1.35
CA THR A 66 12.05 -3.42 0.08
C THR A 66 10.52 -3.28 0.17
N ILE A 67 9.94 -3.71 1.29
CA ILE A 67 8.50 -3.56 1.56
C ILE A 67 8.13 -2.08 1.61
N TYR A 68 8.91 -1.27 2.33
CA TYR A 68 8.69 0.18 2.43
C TYR A 68 8.67 0.84 1.06
N ASN A 69 9.70 0.59 0.24
CA ASN A 69 9.78 1.16 -1.11
C ASN A 69 8.69 0.65 -2.07
N SER A 70 8.14 -0.54 -1.80
CA SER A 70 7.01 -1.09 -2.56
C SER A 70 5.70 -0.42 -2.19
N LEU A 71 5.46 -0.20 -0.89
CA LEU A 71 4.24 0.44 -0.38
C LEU A 71 4.23 1.95 -0.61
N TYR A 72 5.38 2.61 -0.47
CA TYR A 72 5.54 4.06 -0.45
C TYR A 72 6.55 4.55 -1.48
N PRO A 73 6.33 4.28 -2.78
CA PRO A 73 7.23 4.75 -3.82
C PRO A 73 7.21 6.28 -3.93
N LYS A 74 8.34 6.87 -4.33
CA LYS A 74 8.51 8.32 -4.45
C LYS A 74 7.45 9.05 -5.29
N TRP A 75 6.88 8.36 -6.29
CA TRP A 75 5.82 8.94 -7.12
C TRP A 75 4.49 9.10 -6.35
N LEU A 76 4.19 8.22 -5.39
CA LEU A 76 2.96 8.26 -4.61
C LEU A 76 2.87 9.52 -3.75
N ALA A 77 4.00 9.96 -3.18
CA ALA A 77 4.08 11.17 -2.36
C ALA A 77 3.73 12.47 -3.13
N LYS A 78 3.72 12.43 -4.47
CA LYS A 78 3.36 13.58 -5.32
C LYS A 78 1.87 13.63 -5.65
N GLU A 79 1.13 12.59 -5.31
CA GLU A 79 -0.27 12.43 -5.67
C GLU A 79 -1.18 13.07 -4.61
N SER A 80 -2.21 13.79 -5.05
CA SER A 80 -3.17 14.44 -4.14
C SER A 80 -4.29 13.51 -3.66
N LYS A 81 -4.49 12.39 -4.35
CA LYS A 81 -5.54 11.42 -4.03
C LYS A 81 -5.10 10.49 -2.90
N LYS A 82 -6.07 10.11 -2.05
CA LYS A 82 -5.90 9.15 -0.95
C LYS A 82 -5.52 7.75 -1.42
N VAL A 83 -6.15 7.32 -2.52
CA VAL A 83 -5.97 6.01 -3.14
C VAL A 83 -5.55 6.24 -4.58
N VAL A 84 -4.45 5.62 -4.98
CA VAL A 84 -3.83 5.87 -6.29
C VAL A 84 -3.44 4.56 -6.94
N SER A 85 -3.83 4.39 -8.20
CA SER A 85 -3.27 3.34 -9.05
C SER A 85 -1.97 3.84 -9.68
N ASN A 86 -0.98 2.96 -9.86
CA ASN A 86 0.28 3.34 -10.48
C ASN A 86 0.06 4.06 -11.83
N PRO A 87 0.82 5.13 -12.12
CA PRO A 87 0.70 5.87 -13.38
C PRO A 87 1.12 4.99 -14.57
N SER A 88 0.67 5.34 -15.77
CA SER A 88 0.96 4.59 -16.99
C SER A 88 2.45 4.49 -17.33
N SER A 89 3.26 5.44 -16.85
CA SER A 89 4.71 5.49 -17.04
C SER A 89 5.50 4.66 -16.00
N VAL A 90 4.84 3.99 -15.06
CA VAL A 90 5.51 3.20 -14.02
C VAL A 90 4.90 1.81 -13.95
N VAL A 91 5.75 0.78 -13.92
CA VAL A 91 5.37 -0.62 -13.78
C VAL A 91 5.97 -1.22 -12.52
N TYR A 92 5.28 -2.21 -11.95
CA TYR A 92 5.83 -3.00 -10.84
C TYR A 92 6.38 -4.32 -11.38
N VAL A 93 7.67 -4.58 -11.13
CA VAL A 93 8.37 -5.80 -11.55
C VAL A 93 8.56 -6.71 -10.35
N GLY A 94 8.15 -7.98 -10.49
CA GLY A 94 8.17 -8.97 -9.41
C GLY A 94 6.84 -9.06 -8.65
N LYS A 95 6.87 -9.67 -7.46
CA LYS A 95 5.68 -9.94 -6.65
C LYS A 95 5.60 -8.99 -5.45
N MET A 96 4.50 -8.25 -5.35
CA MET A 96 4.25 -7.34 -4.22
C MET A 96 4.21 -8.12 -2.90
N PRO A 97 4.92 -7.69 -1.83
CA PRO A 97 5.64 -6.41 -1.66
C PRO A 97 7.17 -6.51 -1.83
N LEU A 98 7.67 -7.57 -2.48
CA LEU A 98 9.11 -7.87 -2.61
C LEU A 98 9.66 -7.57 -4.01
N GLY A 99 8.85 -6.96 -4.88
CA GLY A 99 9.28 -6.46 -6.18
C GLY A 99 9.79 -5.02 -6.10
N ARG A 100 9.80 -4.34 -7.25
CA ARG A 100 10.24 -2.95 -7.36
C ARG A 100 9.47 -2.19 -8.43
N TRP A 101 9.45 -0.88 -8.29
CA TRP A 101 8.89 0.04 -9.28
C TRP A 101 9.95 0.40 -10.34
N GLU A 102 9.58 0.34 -11.61
CA GLU A 102 10.42 0.74 -12.74
C GLU A 102 9.67 1.76 -13.61
N VAL A 103 10.38 2.78 -14.11
CA VAL A 103 9.83 3.76 -15.07
C VAL A 103 9.95 3.16 -16.46
N LEU A 104 8.84 3.18 -17.21
CA LEU A 104 8.83 2.82 -18.63
C LEU A 104 9.48 3.98 -19.40
N ASN A 105 10.64 3.71 -19.99
CA ASN A 105 11.31 4.60 -20.94
C ASN A 105 10.70 4.47 -22.34
#